data_AF-A0AAV7AQE1-F1
#
_entry.id   AF-A0AAV7AQE1-F1
#
_cell.length_a   1.000
_cell.length_b   1.000
_cell.length_c   1.000
_cell.angle_alpha   90.00
_cell.angle_beta   90.00
_cell.angle_gamma   90.00
#
_symmetry.space_group_name_H-M   'P 1'
#
loop_
_entity.id
_entity.type
_entity.pdbx_description
1 polymer ?
#
loop_
_entity_poly.entity_id
_entity_poly.type
_entity_poly.pdbx_seq_one_letter_code
_entity_poly.pdbx_strand_id
1 'polypeptide(L)'
;MWRSGQASHVDGGPQLHCSPSSEDWTTSPRPESPRPVTERPKDTPTYDLSRLRSSSVEIREKGSEILRDELLKAQKELKLRDEECERLSKVREQLEQELEELTASLFEEAHKMVRDANIKQATSEKQLQEAHGKIDMLQAEVTALKTLVITSTPSSPNRDLHPQLQSPSRNALRKGHARNKSTGCAAVSLTPPPQPISTEAKEVDTILYSEFMEWKEKPTLDKVCPFLCRIYQEDIKPCLDFAKKELSEQVLIAVEDNTLSVEPVTQPALPVVKASAVERGGPR
;
A
#
# COMPACT_ATOMS: atom_id res chain seq x y z
N MET A 1 16.76 10.00 -32.04
CA MET A 1 17.49 8.72 -32.10
C MET A 1 17.19 7.93 -30.84
N TRP A 2 16.19 7.05 -30.90
CA TRP A 2 16.01 5.95 -29.95
C TRP A 2 15.55 4.74 -30.78
N ARG A 3 16.26 3.63 -30.61
CA ARG A 3 16.23 2.45 -31.49
C ARG A 3 14.99 1.60 -31.24
N SER A 4 14.39 1.15 -32.34
CA SER A 4 13.42 0.07 -32.39
C SER A 4 14.01 -1.23 -31.86
N GLY A 5 13.30 -1.87 -30.93
CA GLY A 5 13.49 -3.27 -30.56
C GLY A 5 12.35 -4.11 -31.11
N GLN A 6 12.65 -4.95 -32.10
CA GLN A 6 11.80 -6.06 -32.55
C GLN A 6 11.84 -7.17 -31.50
N ALA A 7 10.68 -7.73 -31.19
CA ALA A 7 10.57 -9.03 -30.51
C ALA A 7 9.71 -9.96 -31.35
N SER A 8 10.27 -11.15 -31.57
CA SER A 8 9.88 -12.16 -32.55
C SER A 8 8.64 -12.94 -32.10
N HIS A 9 7.76 -13.15 -33.08
CA HIS A 9 6.65 -14.09 -33.08
C HIS A 9 7.18 -15.53 -32.95
N VAL A 10 6.77 -16.26 -31.91
CA VAL A 10 6.92 -17.71 -31.82
C VAL A 10 5.59 -18.31 -31.38
N ASP A 11 4.96 -18.94 -32.36
CA ASP A 11 3.72 -19.72 -32.28
C ASP A 11 4.06 -21.16 -31.86
N GLY A 12 3.19 -21.80 -31.08
CA GLY A 12 3.44 -23.16 -30.57
C GLY A 12 2.51 -23.57 -29.43
N GLY A 13 1.25 -23.87 -29.75
CA GLY A 13 0.33 -24.56 -28.84
C GLY A 13 0.52 -26.10 -28.85
N PRO A 14 -0.18 -26.82 -27.96
CA PRO A 14 -0.57 -28.21 -28.21
C PRO A 14 -2.09 -28.29 -28.40
N GLN A 15 -2.52 -28.43 -29.67
CA GLN A 15 -3.87 -28.86 -30.03
C GLN A 15 -3.92 -30.39 -30.00
N LEU A 16 -4.75 -30.94 -29.12
CA LEU A 16 -5.16 -32.34 -29.16
C LEU A 16 -6.17 -32.53 -30.29
N HIS A 17 -5.72 -33.15 -31.38
CA HIS A 17 -6.54 -33.57 -32.50
C HIS A 17 -6.89 -35.06 -32.31
N CYS A 18 -8.15 -35.37 -32.03
CA CYS A 18 -8.71 -36.71 -32.21
C CYS A 18 -9.88 -36.59 -33.19
N SER A 19 -9.62 -36.96 -34.44
CA SER A 19 -10.63 -37.12 -35.48
C SER A 19 -11.45 -38.40 -35.23
N PRO A 20 -12.74 -38.43 -35.63
CA PRO A 20 -13.55 -39.65 -35.57
C PRO A 20 -13.32 -40.47 -36.85
N SER A 21 -12.92 -41.74 -36.70
CA SER A 21 -12.97 -42.73 -37.77
C SER A 21 -14.20 -43.61 -37.61
N SER A 22 -15.08 -43.53 -38.60
CA SER A 22 -16.13 -44.50 -38.92
C SER A 22 -15.61 -45.93 -38.83
N GLU A 23 -16.34 -46.78 -38.11
CA GLU A 23 -16.43 -48.20 -38.44
C GLU A 23 -17.90 -48.58 -38.60
N ASP A 24 -18.29 -48.61 -39.88
CA ASP A 24 -19.44 -49.33 -40.39
C ASP A 24 -19.28 -50.83 -40.10
N TRP A 25 -20.23 -51.42 -39.40
CA TRP A 25 -20.51 -52.85 -39.51
C TRP A 25 -21.99 -53.04 -39.80
N THR A 26 -22.34 -52.86 -41.07
CA THR A 26 -23.53 -53.52 -41.64
C THR A 26 -23.12 -54.15 -42.96
N THR A 27 -23.10 -55.48 -43.04
CA THR A 27 -23.67 -56.29 -44.15
C THR A 27 -23.26 -57.75 -43.96
N SER A 28 -24.25 -58.61 -43.76
CA SER A 28 -24.23 -59.96 -44.31
C SER A 28 -25.65 -60.33 -44.71
N PRO A 29 -25.87 -60.60 -46.00
CA PRO A 29 -26.73 -61.71 -46.34
C PRO A 29 -26.21 -62.54 -47.52
N ARG A 30 -26.25 -63.87 -47.39
CA ARG A 30 -26.81 -64.72 -48.45
C ARG A 30 -27.36 -66.04 -47.90
N PRO A 31 -28.36 -66.63 -48.59
CA PRO A 31 -29.21 -67.68 -48.06
C PRO A 31 -28.72 -69.07 -48.47
N GLU A 32 -28.88 -70.04 -47.58
CA GLU A 32 -28.99 -71.44 -47.96
C GLU A 32 -30.22 -72.08 -47.27
N SER A 33 -30.88 -72.95 -48.00
CA SER A 33 -32.02 -73.79 -47.60
C SER A 33 -31.98 -75.06 -48.45
N PRO A 34 -32.74 -76.12 -48.16
CA PRO A 34 -32.99 -76.74 -46.85
C PRO A 34 -32.99 -78.29 -46.96
N ARG A 35 -32.73 -79.07 -45.89
CA ARG A 35 -33.12 -80.51 -45.79
C ARG A 35 -33.31 -80.98 -44.34
N PRO A 36 -34.12 -82.03 -44.08
CA PRO A 36 -35.27 -81.84 -43.19
C PRO A 36 -35.40 -82.85 -42.03
N VAL A 37 -36.40 -82.57 -41.18
CA VAL A 37 -37.15 -83.45 -40.27
C VAL A 37 -36.42 -84.02 -39.06
N THR A 38 -36.89 -83.67 -37.85
CA THR A 38 -37.65 -84.60 -36.98
C THR A 38 -38.35 -83.81 -35.88
N GLU A 39 -39.68 -83.84 -35.90
CA GLU A 39 -40.57 -83.34 -34.86
C GLU A 39 -40.34 -84.08 -33.54
N ARG A 40 -40.34 -83.36 -32.42
CA ARG A 40 -41.05 -83.78 -31.20
C ARG A 40 -41.42 -82.57 -30.33
N PRO A 41 -42.64 -82.56 -29.75
CA PRO A 41 -43.19 -81.42 -29.03
C PRO A 41 -42.76 -81.43 -27.56
N LYS A 42 -42.62 -80.23 -26.95
CA LYS A 42 -42.91 -79.90 -25.53
C LYS A 42 -42.40 -78.48 -25.20
N ASP A 43 -43.36 -77.56 -25.18
CA ASP A 43 -43.52 -76.46 -24.21
C ASP A 43 -42.28 -75.61 -23.88
N THR A 44 -41.97 -74.65 -24.75
CA THR A 44 -41.27 -73.44 -24.33
C THR A 44 -42.24 -72.58 -23.50
N PRO A 45 -41.82 -72.01 -22.35
CA PRO A 45 -42.69 -71.13 -21.60
C PRO A 45 -42.79 -69.81 -22.38
N THR A 46 -43.82 -69.71 -23.23
CA THR A 46 -44.22 -68.47 -23.90
C THR A 46 -44.64 -67.37 -22.91
N TYR A 47 -44.78 -67.74 -21.64
CA TYR A 47 -45.12 -66.89 -20.50
C TYR A 47 -43.88 -66.46 -19.70
N ASP A 48 -42.95 -65.73 -20.32
CA ASP A 48 -42.15 -64.71 -19.60
C ASP A 48 -41.37 -63.76 -20.53
N LEU A 49 -41.26 -64.06 -21.83
CA LEU A 49 -40.52 -63.19 -22.76
C LEU A 49 -41.19 -61.82 -22.96
N SER A 50 -42.51 -61.75 -22.99
CA SER A 50 -43.25 -60.48 -23.10
C SER A 50 -43.12 -59.64 -21.83
N ARG A 51 -43.05 -60.30 -20.66
CA ARG A 51 -42.89 -59.65 -19.35
C ARG A 51 -41.46 -59.17 -19.12
N LEU A 52 -40.46 -59.97 -19.48
CA LEU A 52 -39.04 -59.57 -19.49
C LEU A 52 -38.79 -58.42 -20.48
N ARG A 53 -39.42 -58.44 -21.66
CA ARG A 53 -39.35 -57.33 -22.62
C ARG A 53 -40.03 -56.06 -22.10
N SER A 54 -41.22 -56.17 -21.48
CA SER A 54 -41.89 -55.03 -20.82
C SER A 54 -41.02 -54.46 -19.71
N SER A 55 -40.49 -55.32 -18.83
CA SER A 55 -39.61 -54.92 -17.73
C SER A 55 -38.32 -54.24 -18.23
N SER A 56 -37.70 -54.73 -19.31
CA SER A 56 -36.53 -54.08 -19.91
C SER A 56 -36.86 -52.71 -20.51
N VAL A 57 -38.03 -52.55 -21.13
CA VAL A 57 -38.52 -51.26 -21.63
C VAL A 57 -38.77 -50.30 -20.47
N GLU A 58 -39.45 -50.75 -19.42
CA GLU A 58 -39.74 -49.96 -18.22
C GLU A 58 -38.47 -49.52 -17.47
N ILE A 59 -37.45 -50.39 -17.38
CA ILE A 59 -36.16 -50.04 -16.75
C ILE A 59 -35.43 -48.96 -17.57
N ARG A 60 -35.42 -49.08 -18.90
CA ARG A 60 -34.82 -48.05 -19.76
C ARG A 60 -35.59 -46.74 -19.72
N GLU A 61 -36.92 -46.81 -19.67
CA GLU A 61 -37.78 -45.63 -19.55
C GLU A 61 -37.53 -44.90 -18.22
N LYS A 62 -37.54 -45.62 -17.10
CA LYS A 62 -37.20 -45.06 -15.78
C LYS A 62 -35.76 -44.53 -15.71
N GLY A 63 -34.80 -45.25 -16.28
CA GLY A 63 -33.41 -44.78 -16.39
C GLY A 63 -33.30 -43.50 -17.22
N SER A 64 -34.04 -43.41 -18.32
CA SER A 64 -34.11 -42.21 -19.16
C SER A 64 -34.78 -41.05 -18.44
N GLU A 65 -35.75 -41.32 -17.58
CA GLU A 65 -36.42 -40.31 -16.76
C GLU A 65 -35.49 -39.71 -15.73
N ILE A 66 -34.78 -40.56 -14.97
CA ILE A 66 -33.78 -40.14 -13.98
C ILE A 66 -32.67 -39.30 -14.64
N LEU A 67 -32.15 -39.77 -15.79
CA LEU A 67 -31.10 -39.03 -16.51
C LEU A 67 -31.58 -37.67 -17.00
N ARG A 68 -32.84 -37.55 -17.43
CA ARG A 68 -33.43 -36.28 -17.86
C ARG A 68 -33.61 -35.32 -16.70
N ASP A 69 -34.05 -35.82 -15.54
CA ASP A 69 -34.23 -35.01 -14.34
C ASP A 69 -32.89 -34.50 -13.80
N GLU A 70 -31.86 -35.36 -13.77
CA GLU A 70 -30.51 -34.96 -13.35
C GLU A 70 -29.91 -33.95 -14.34
N LEU A 71 -30.13 -34.13 -15.65
CA LEU A 71 -29.72 -33.15 -16.66
C LEU A 71 -30.41 -31.79 -16.45
N LEU A 72 -31.71 -31.78 -16.18
CA LEU A 72 -32.45 -30.54 -15.91
C LEU A 72 -31.96 -29.85 -14.63
N LYS A 73 -31.63 -30.62 -13.60
CA LYS A 73 -31.06 -30.11 -12.35
C LYS A 73 -29.69 -29.49 -12.59
N ALA A 74 -28.80 -30.20 -13.30
CA ALA A 74 -27.47 -29.70 -13.67
C ALA A 74 -27.56 -28.43 -14.52
N GLN A 75 -28.49 -28.35 -15.48
CA GLN A 75 -28.72 -27.15 -16.29
C GLN A 75 -29.17 -25.95 -15.46
N LYS A 76 -30.06 -26.15 -14.47
CA LYS A 76 -30.49 -25.07 -13.57
C LYS A 76 -29.36 -24.60 -12.67
N GLU A 77 -28.58 -25.52 -12.13
CA GLU A 77 -27.41 -25.18 -11.30
C GLU A 77 -26.36 -24.42 -12.11
N LEU A 78 -26.07 -24.87 -13.33
CA LEU A 78 -25.16 -24.18 -14.25
C LEU A 78 -25.64 -22.75 -14.52
N LYS A 79 -26.92 -22.56 -14.83
CA LYS A 79 -27.48 -21.22 -15.07
C LYS A 79 -27.33 -20.30 -13.87
N LEU A 80 -27.58 -20.79 -12.66
CA LEU A 80 -27.38 -20.01 -11.44
C LEU A 80 -25.91 -19.65 -11.22
N ARG A 81 -24.99 -20.54 -11.60
CA ARG A 81 -23.55 -20.26 -11.54
C ARG A 81 -23.12 -19.24 -12.59
N ASP A 82 -23.67 -19.31 -13.80
CA ASP A 82 -23.41 -18.33 -14.87
C ASP A 82 -23.87 -16.92 -14.44
N GLU A 83 -25.05 -16.81 -13.82
CA GLU A 83 -25.58 -15.54 -13.29
C GLU A 83 -24.67 -14.95 -12.19
N GLU A 84 -24.17 -15.79 -11.29
CA GLU A 84 -23.22 -15.37 -10.25
C GLU A 84 -21.86 -14.98 -10.84
N CYS A 85 -21.37 -15.71 -11.85
CA CYS A 85 -20.15 -15.36 -12.57
C CYS A 85 -20.29 -14.00 -13.27
N GLU A 86 -21.44 -13.72 -13.90
CA GLU A 86 -21.71 -12.42 -14.52
C GLU A 86 -21.73 -11.30 -13.46
N ARG A 87 -22.36 -11.54 -12.30
CA ARG A 87 -22.37 -10.59 -11.18
C ARG A 87 -20.96 -10.31 -10.68
N LEU A 88 -20.13 -11.35 -10.51
CA LEU A 88 -18.74 -11.20 -10.08
C LEU A 88 -17.87 -10.50 -11.15
N SER A 89 -18.11 -10.75 -12.44
CA SER A 89 -17.42 -10.03 -13.52
C SER A 89 -17.68 -8.53 -13.45
N LYS A 90 -18.95 -8.13 -13.21
CA LYS A 90 -19.31 -6.71 -13.05
C LYS A 90 -18.62 -6.05 -11.86
N VAL A 91 -18.53 -6.77 -10.73
CA VAL A 91 -17.80 -6.27 -9.55
C VAL A 91 -16.31 -6.11 -9.85
N ARG A 92 -15.70 -7.09 -10.55
CA ARG A 92 -14.30 -6.98 -10.97
C ARG A 92 -14.08 -5.76 -11.87
N GLU A 93 -14.91 -5.58 -12.89
CA GLU A 93 -14.81 -4.45 -13.83
C GLU A 93 -14.98 -3.10 -13.12
N GLN A 94 -15.88 -2.99 -12.14
CA GLN A 94 -16.04 -1.78 -11.32
C GLN A 94 -14.79 -1.48 -10.50
N LEU A 95 -14.23 -2.50 -9.84
CA LEU A 95 -13.00 -2.34 -9.06
C LEU A 95 -11.80 -1.98 -9.94
N GLU A 96 -11.69 -2.58 -11.13
CA GLU A 96 -10.67 -2.22 -12.12
C GLU A 96 -10.79 -0.74 -12.53
N GLN A 97 -12.01 -0.28 -12.82
CA GLN A 97 -12.26 1.13 -13.15
C GLN A 97 -11.92 2.08 -12.00
N GLU A 98 -12.35 1.77 -10.76
CA GLU A 98 -12.03 2.59 -9.58
C GLU A 98 -10.51 2.64 -9.32
N LEU A 99 -9.80 1.53 -9.53
CA LEU A 99 -8.34 1.48 -9.42
C LEU A 99 -7.66 2.33 -10.48
N GLU A 100 -8.14 2.31 -11.72
CA GLU A 100 -7.61 3.14 -12.80
C GLU A 100 -7.83 4.64 -12.51
N GLU A 101 -9.02 5.02 -12.05
CA GLU A 101 -9.36 6.41 -11.68
C GLU A 101 -8.52 6.92 -10.50
N LEU A 102 -8.37 6.09 -9.46
CA LEU A 102 -7.51 6.42 -8.32
C LEU A 102 -6.06 6.57 -8.76
N THR A 103 -5.57 5.66 -9.60
CA THR A 103 -4.21 5.71 -10.12
C THR A 103 -3.97 6.98 -10.93
N ALA A 104 -4.91 7.35 -11.82
CA ALA A 104 -4.85 8.59 -12.58
C ALA A 104 -4.82 9.83 -11.67
N SER A 105 -5.69 9.87 -10.65
CA SER A 105 -5.77 10.95 -9.68
C SER A 105 -4.49 11.12 -8.87
N LEU A 106 -3.87 10.01 -8.45
CA LEU A 106 -2.60 10.04 -7.72
C LEU A 106 -1.46 10.58 -8.58
N PHE A 107 -1.39 10.21 -9.86
CA PHE A 107 -0.39 10.77 -10.78
C PHE A 107 -0.60 12.26 -11.02
N GLU A 108 -1.84 12.70 -11.20
CA GLU A 108 -2.15 14.12 -11.37
C GLU A 108 -1.75 14.94 -10.14
N GLU A 109 -2.08 14.47 -8.94
CA GLU A 109 -1.73 15.18 -7.70
C GLU A 109 -0.22 15.17 -7.47
N ALA A 110 0.47 14.06 -7.73
CA ALA A 110 1.94 14.01 -7.66
C ALA A 110 2.59 15.02 -8.62
N HIS A 111 2.11 15.09 -9.87
CA HIS A 111 2.60 16.08 -10.83
C HIS A 111 2.28 17.51 -10.42
N LYS A 112 1.12 17.75 -9.81
CA LYS A 112 0.75 19.06 -9.26
C LYS A 112 1.69 19.48 -8.13
N MET A 113 1.92 18.61 -7.14
CA MET A 113 2.84 18.88 -6.02
C MET A 113 4.26 19.21 -6.51
N VAL A 114 4.78 18.47 -7.48
CA VAL A 114 6.11 18.74 -8.07
C VAL A 114 6.13 20.08 -8.79
N ARG A 115 5.11 20.41 -9.59
CA ARG A 115 5.01 21.71 -10.26
C ARG A 115 4.97 22.86 -9.26
N ASP A 116 4.17 22.73 -8.21
CA ASP A 116 4.03 23.76 -7.17
C ASP A 116 5.35 23.99 -6.44
N ALA A 117 6.08 22.92 -6.12
CA ALA A 117 7.42 23.01 -5.54
C ALA A 117 8.41 23.72 -6.47
N ASN A 118 8.42 23.37 -7.76
CA ASN A 118 9.31 23.99 -8.74
C ASN A 118 8.99 25.48 -8.94
N ILE A 119 7.71 25.87 -8.96
CA ILE A 119 7.31 27.28 -9.07
C ILE A 119 7.77 28.06 -7.84
N LYS A 120 7.58 27.51 -6.63
CA LYS A 120 8.05 28.13 -5.38
C LYS A 120 9.57 28.26 -5.38
N GLN A 121 10.30 27.22 -5.79
CA GLN A 121 11.75 27.24 -5.92
C GLN A 121 12.19 28.35 -6.87
N ALA A 122 11.68 28.38 -8.11
CA ALA A 122 12.02 29.39 -9.10
C ALA A 122 11.74 30.82 -8.61
N THR A 123 10.64 31.02 -7.87
CA THR A 123 10.31 32.33 -7.27
C THR A 123 11.33 32.73 -6.21
N SER A 124 11.69 31.81 -5.31
CA SER A 124 12.68 32.06 -4.25
C SER A 124 14.08 32.32 -4.81
N GLU A 125 14.50 31.56 -5.83
CA GLU A 125 15.78 31.74 -6.50
C GLU A 125 15.85 33.09 -7.22
N LYS A 126 14.76 33.50 -7.87
CA LYS A 126 14.67 34.83 -8.48
C LYS A 126 14.83 35.94 -7.44
N GLN A 127 14.12 35.86 -6.31
CA GLN A 127 14.24 36.84 -5.23
C GLN A 127 15.64 36.88 -4.63
N LEU A 128 16.27 35.71 -4.47
CA LEU A 128 17.65 35.60 -4.01
C LEU A 128 18.61 36.30 -4.99
N GLN A 129 18.43 36.09 -6.30
CA GLN A 129 19.24 36.74 -7.33
C GLN A 129 19.09 38.27 -7.31
N GLU A 130 17.87 38.77 -7.14
CA GLU A 130 17.59 40.21 -7.02
C GLU A 130 18.24 40.80 -5.75
N ALA A 131 18.20 40.08 -4.63
CA ALA A 131 18.84 40.48 -3.39
C ALA A 131 20.36 40.51 -3.52
N HIS A 132 20.97 39.49 -4.16
CA HIS A 132 22.40 39.49 -4.47
C HIS A 132 22.80 40.69 -5.33
N GLY A 133 22.04 41.01 -6.38
CA GLY A 133 22.31 42.19 -7.20
C GLY A 133 22.27 43.52 -6.43
N LYS A 134 21.38 43.64 -5.42
CA LYS A 134 21.36 44.80 -4.51
C LYS A 134 22.60 44.85 -3.62
N ILE A 135 23.05 43.71 -3.10
CA ILE A 135 24.28 43.63 -2.31
C ILE A 135 25.47 44.07 -3.15
N ASP A 136 25.59 43.59 -4.39
CA ASP A 136 26.69 43.94 -5.29
C ASP A 136 26.72 45.45 -5.58
N MET A 137 25.57 46.06 -5.85
CA MET A 137 25.44 47.51 -6.04
C MET A 137 25.88 48.28 -4.80
N LEU A 138 25.35 47.93 -3.62
CA LEU A 138 25.70 48.58 -2.36
C LEU A 138 27.19 48.38 -2.03
N GLN A 139 27.76 47.23 -2.34
CA GLN A 139 29.17 46.95 -2.10
C GLN A 139 30.08 47.78 -3.03
N ALA A 140 29.66 48.01 -4.28
CA ALA A 140 30.32 48.94 -5.19
C ALA A 140 30.22 50.39 -4.67
N GLU A 141 29.06 50.83 -4.21
CA GLU A 141 28.88 52.17 -3.61
C GLU A 141 29.76 52.38 -2.38
N VAL A 142 29.77 51.42 -1.43
CA VAL A 142 30.64 51.47 -0.25
C VAL A 142 32.11 51.53 -0.65
N THR A 143 32.52 50.79 -1.68
CA THR A 143 33.90 50.82 -2.18
C THR A 143 34.26 52.17 -2.80
N ALA A 144 33.34 52.76 -3.58
CA ALA A 144 33.51 54.09 -4.16
C ALA A 144 33.59 55.17 -3.06
N LEU A 145 32.69 55.12 -2.07
CA LEU A 145 32.69 56.03 -0.92
C LEU A 145 33.97 55.91 -0.09
N LYS A 146 34.45 54.68 0.20
CA LYS A 146 35.74 54.46 0.87
C LYS A 146 36.89 55.10 0.09
N THR A 147 36.92 54.93 -1.23
CA THR A 147 37.94 55.54 -2.09
C THR A 147 37.87 57.06 -2.03
N LEU A 148 36.68 57.65 -2.15
CA LEU A 148 36.48 59.10 -2.09
C LEU A 148 37.00 59.66 -0.76
N VAL A 149 36.62 59.06 0.37
CA VAL A 149 37.10 59.47 1.71
C VAL A 149 38.63 59.43 1.81
N ILE A 150 39.27 58.36 1.34
CA ILE A 150 40.74 58.22 1.34
C ILE A 150 41.39 59.32 0.47
N THR A 151 40.76 59.69 -0.65
CA THR A 151 41.30 60.71 -1.57
C THR A 151 41.04 62.16 -1.15
N SER A 152 39.96 62.44 -0.40
CA SER A 152 39.54 63.81 -0.05
C SER A 152 40.16 64.37 1.24
N THR A 153 40.87 63.56 2.03
CA THR A 153 41.64 64.03 3.19
C THR A 153 43.14 63.82 2.94
N PRO A 154 43.88 64.85 2.46
CA PRO A 154 45.29 64.72 2.12
C PRO A 154 46.12 64.81 3.41
N SER A 155 46.10 63.75 4.20
CA SER A 155 47.01 63.58 5.33
C SER A 155 47.37 62.11 5.45
N SER A 156 48.28 61.69 4.56
CA SER A 156 49.07 60.44 4.61
C SER A 156 48.28 59.17 5.00
N PRO A 157 47.80 58.36 4.02
CA PRO A 157 47.15 57.09 4.32
C PRO A 157 48.20 56.12 4.87
N ASN A 158 47.98 55.68 6.11
CA ASN A 158 48.85 54.77 6.81
C ASN A 158 48.81 53.40 6.13
N ARG A 159 49.88 53.03 5.40
CA ARG A 159 49.95 51.80 4.57
C ARG A 159 49.82 50.50 5.39
N ASP A 160 49.99 50.61 6.71
CA ASP A 160 49.94 49.48 7.64
C ASP A 160 48.51 49.12 8.09
N LEU A 161 47.52 49.99 7.84
CA LEU A 161 46.13 49.81 8.29
C LEU A 161 45.15 49.34 7.19
N HIS A 162 45.64 49.19 5.96
CA HIS A 162 44.83 48.73 4.82
C HIS A 162 45.36 47.39 4.27
N PRO A 163 44.81 46.25 4.71
CA PRO A 163 45.15 44.93 4.18
C PRO A 163 44.91 44.79 2.66
N GLN A 164 44.02 45.61 2.08
CA GLN A 164 43.72 45.61 0.65
C GLN A 164 44.83 46.21 -0.23
N LEU A 165 45.82 46.90 0.34
CA LEU A 165 47.02 47.41 -0.37
C LEU A 165 48.24 46.51 -0.19
N GLN A 166 48.12 45.43 0.58
CA GLN A 166 49.17 44.44 0.76
C GLN A 166 49.01 43.37 -0.33
N SER A 167 49.77 43.49 -1.41
CA SER A 167 49.96 42.39 -2.37
C SER A 167 50.46 41.14 -1.64
N PRO A 168 50.06 39.91 -2.02
CA PRO A 168 50.46 38.70 -1.32
C PRO A 168 51.92 38.36 -1.63
N SER A 169 52.85 38.95 -0.87
CA SER A 169 54.22 38.51 -0.81
C SER A 169 54.37 37.51 0.33
N ARG A 170 54.74 36.29 -0.03
CA ARG A 170 54.99 35.16 0.88
C ARG A 170 55.94 35.59 1.99
N ASN A 171 55.58 35.31 3.25
CA ASN A 171 56.38 34.56 4.24
C ASN A 171 55.96 34.86 5.68
N ALA A 172 55.75 33.78 6.45
CA ALA A 172 56.04 33.65 7.89
C ALA A 172 55.22 34.53 8.87
N LEU A 173 54.93 34.19 10.13
CA LEU A 173 54.99 33.02 11.00
C LEU A 173 54.52 33.59 12.37
N ARG A 174 53.72 32.83 13.15
CA ARG A 174 53.38 33.02 14.59
C ARG A 174 52.28 34.06 14.91
N LYS A 175 51.48 33.99 15.98
CA LYS A 175 51.07 33.00 17.01
C LYS A 175 50.27 33.81 18.07
N GLY A 176 49.22 33.22 18.67
CA GLY A 176 48.59 33.70 19.94
C GLY A 176 47.17 34.25 19.77
N HIS A 177 46.12 33.57 20.27
CA HIS A 177 45.48 33.71 21.62
C HIS A 177 44.89 35.11 21.87
N ALA A 178 43.69 35.37 22.40
CA ALA A 178 42.45 34.65 22.74
C ALA A 178 41.48 35.71 23.35
N ARG A 179 40.15 35.52 23.24
CA ARG A 179 39.05 36.11 24.10
C ARG A 179 38.88 37.65 24.02
N ASN A 180 37.73 38.32 24.23
CA ASN A 180 36.37 38.08 24.76
C ASN A 180 35.44 39.31 24.48
N LYS A 181 34.13 39.03 24.36
CA LYS A 181 32.88 39.72 24.81
C LYS A 181 32.72 41.28 24.94
N SER A 182 31.54 41.72 24.44
CA SER A 182 30.44 42.54 25.05
C SER A 182 30.32 44.09 24.95
N THR A 183 29.04 44.51 24.83
CA THR A 183 28.34 45.78 25.26
C THR A 183 28.06 46.80 24.12
N GLY A 184 26.81 46.96 23.63
CA GLY A 184 25.74 47.88 24.11
C GLY A 184 25.58 49.03 23.08
N CYS A 185 24.46 49.72 22.79
CA CYS A 185 23.12 49.84 23.36
C CYS A 185 22.17 50.50 22.32
N ALA A 186 20.87 50.20 22.43
CA ALA A 186 19.65 50.96 22.09
C ALA A 186 19.54 51.89 20.87
N ALA A 187 18.52 51.62 20.05
CA ALA A 187 17.61 52.64 19.52
C ALA A 187 16.18 52.08 19.46
N VAL A 188 15.24 52.82 20.05
CA VAL A 188 13.81 52.51 20.17
C VAL A 188 13.10 53.04 18.93
N SER A 189 12.38 52.17 18.21
CA SER A 189 11.39 52.56 17.20
C SER A 189 10.04 51.94 17.55
N LEU A 190 9.03 52.80 17.68
CA LEU A 190 7.65 52.46 17.98
C LEU A 190 6.98 51.84 16.75
N THR A 191 6.76 50.53 16.78
CA THR A 191 5.81 49.82 15.92
C THR A 191 4.96 48.89 16.78
N PRO A 192 3.64 48.73 16.50
CA PRO A 192 2.76 47.91 17.32
C PRO A 192 3.22 46.43 17.29
N PRO A 193 3.12 45.70 18.41
CA PRO A 193 3.68 44.36 18.51
C PRO A 193 2.95 43.41 17.55
N PRO A 194 3.65 42.71 16.64
CA PRO A 194 3.06 41.56 16.00
C PRO A 194 2.75 40.55 17.10
N GLN A 195 1.48 40.14 17.18
CA GLN A 195 1.04 38.99 17.96
C GLN A 195 2.05 37.85 17.75
N PRO A 196 2.49 37.13 18.80
CA PRO A 196 3.39 36.01 18.62
C PRO A 196 2.68 34.99 17.76
N ILE A 197 3.05 34.94 16.48
CA ILE A 197 2.86 33.76 15.66
C ILE A 197 3.64 32.71 16.44
N SER A 198 2.92 31.78 17.08
CA SER A 198 3.51 30.58 17.66
C SER A 198 4.04 29.75 16.50
N THR A 199 5.18 30.15 15.94
CA THR A 199 6.06 29.22 15.24
C THR A 199 6.48 28.24 16.32
N GLU A 200 5.76 27.12 16.40
CA GLU A 200 6.22 25.95 17.15
C GLU A 200 7.59 25.58 16.58
N ALA A 201 8.64 26.09 17.21
CA ALA A 201 9.98 25.61 16.99
C ALA A 201 9.98 24.17 17.52
N LYS A 202 9.80 23.20 16.62
CA LYS A 202 9.94 21.77 16.94
C LYS A 202 11.43 21.50 17.14
N GLU A 203 11.91 21.82 18.33
CA GLU A 203 13.24 21.42 18.77
C GLU A 203 13.22 19.92 19.07
N VAL A 204 14.21 19.19 18.52
CA VAL A 204 14.33 17.75 18.72
C VAL A 204 15.12 17.51 19.99
N ASP A 205 14.55 16.76 20.91
CA ASP A 205 15.28 16.29 22.10
C ASP A 205 16.44 15.39 21.66
N THR A 206 17.66 15.84 21.93
CA THR A 206 18.88 15.16 21.51
C THR A 206 19.09 13.80 22.19
N ILE A 207 18.56 13.60 23.41
CA ILE A 207 18.64 12.33 24.14
C ILE A 207 17.68 11.34 23.49
N LEU A 208 16.41 11.70 23.31
CA LEU A 208 15.42 10.85 22.65
C LEU A 208 15.85 10.49 21.22
N TYR A 209 16.40 11.47 20.50
CA TYR A 209 16.92 11.25 19.16
C TYR A 209 18.09 10.27 19.13
N SER A 210 19.04 10.39 20.07
CA SER A 210 20.19 9.48 20.15
C SER A 210 19.75 8.03 20.43
N GLU A 211 18.83 7.83 21.37
CA GLU A 211 18.32 6.49 21.69
C GLU A 211 17.49 5.89 20.56
N PHE A 212 16.68 6.70 19.87
CA PHE A 212 15.97 6.27 18.68
C PHE A 212 16.95 5.85 17.58
N MET A 213 18.02 6.61 17.36
CA MET A 213 19.03 6.27 16.36
C MET A 213 19.77 4.98 16.72
N GLU A 214 20.13 4.77 17.99
CA GLU A 214 20.73 3.52 18.44
C GLU A 214 19.79 2.32 18.25
N TRP A 215 18.50 2.47 18.59
CA TRP A 215 17.49 1.45 18.34
C TRP A 215 17.28 1.22 16.83
N LYS A 216 17.31 2.26 16.01
CA LYS A 216 17.15 2.15 14.56
C LYS A 216 18.30 1.39 13.90
N GLU A 217 19.53 1.58 14.37
CA GLU A 217 20.70 0.82 13.90
C GLU A 217 20.63 -0.66 14.32
N LYS A 218 20.04 -0.96 15.49
CA LYS A 218 19.84 -2.33 15.99
C LYS A 218 18.41 -2.55 16.49
N PRO A 219 17.45 -2.74 15.57
CA PRO A 219 16.04 -2.86 15.94
C PRO A 219 15.80 -4.06 16.84
N THR A 220 15.07 -3.84 17.92
CA THR A 220 14.67 -4.88 18.87
C THR A 220 13.29 -4.58 19.44
N LEU A 221 12.59 -5.63 19.87
CA LEU A 221 11.34 -5.56 20.62
C LEU A 221 11.56 -5.82 22.13
N ASP A 222 12.81 -5.99 22.56
CA ASP A 222 13.14 -6.17 23.96
C ASP A 222 12.85 -4.89 24.75
N LYS A 223 11.92 -5.00 25.71
CA LYS A 223 11.41 -3.88 26.51
C LYS A 223 12.45 -3.33 27.49
N VAL A 224 13.57 -4.03 27.68
CA VAL A 224 14.67 -3.53 28.52
C VAL A 224 15.58 -2.54 27.80
N CYS A 225 15.51 -2.44 26.46
CA CYS A 225 16.32 -1.45 25.74
C CYS A 225 15.89 -0.02 26.09
N PRO A 226 16.82 0.97 26.14
CA PRO A 226 16.50 2.32 26.63
C PRO A 226 15.31 2.98 25.94
N PHE A 227 15.27 2.90 24.60
CA PHE A 227 14.22 3.51 23.77
C PHE A 227 12.83 2.99 24.11
N LEU A 228 12.61 1.67 24.05
CA LEU A 228 11.31 1.08 24.38
C LEU A 228 11.01 1.19 25.87
N CYS A 229 12.00 0.99 26.75
CA CYS A 229 11.80 1.10 28.19
C CYS A 229 11.20 2.46 28.58
N ARG A 230 11.66 3.55 27.96
CA ARG A 230 11.08 4.89 28.14
C ARG A 230 9.65 4.98 27.61
N ILE A 231 9.43 4.60 26.35
CA ILE A 231 8.09 4.62 25.72
C ILE A 231 7.06 3.83 26.55
N TYR A 232 7.46 2.67 27.09
CA TYR A 232 6.59 1.87 27.94
C TYR A 232 6.22 2.56 29.25
N GLN A 233 7.16 3.27 29.86
CA GLN A 233 6.94 3.96 31.14
C GLN A 233 6.18 5.26 30.98
N GLU A 234 6.50 6.05 29.95
CA GLU A 234 5.99 7.41 29.77
C GLU A 234 4.69 7.44 28.95
N ASP A 235 4.54 6.54 27.97
CA ASP A 235 3.41 6.56 27.03
C ASP A 235 2.47 5.36 27.20
N ILE A 236 2.97 4.14 27.01
CA ILE A 236 2.11 2.96 26.86
C ILE A 236 1.39 2.62 28.18
N LYS A 237 2.12 2.48 29.29
CA LYS A 237 1.52 2.12 30.59
C LYS A 237 0.53 3.19 31.08
N PRO A 238 0.84 4.50 31.03
CA PRO A 238 -0.14 5.52 31.39
C PRO A 238 -1.36 5.57 30.47
N CYS A 239 -1.18 5.32 29.16
CA CYS A 239 -2.28 5.31 28.20
C CYS A 239 -3.24 4.12 28.40
N LEU A 240 -2.71 2.97 28.80
CA LEU A 240 -3.49 1.76 29.06
C LEU A 240 -3.89 1.59 30.53
N ASP A 241 -3.73 2.61 31.37
CA ASP A 241 -4.08 2.54 32.79
C ASP A 241 -5.60 2.72 33.03
N PHE A 242 -6.35 1.63 32.95
CA PHE A 242 -7.79 1.60 33.17
C PHE A 242 -8.10 1.37 34.65
N ALA A 243 -9.28 1.81 35.08
CA ALA A 243 -9.79 1.55 36.43
C ALA A 243 -9.82 0.04 36.76
N LYS A 244 -10.11 -0.81 35.76
CA LYS A 244 -10.01 -2.27 35.88
C LYS A 244 -8.60 -2.73 35.45
N LYS A 245 -7.72 -2.96 36.43
CA LYS A 245 -6.31 -3.34 36.19
C LYS A 245 -6.14 -4.63 35.38
N GLU A 246 -6.98 -5.64 35.62
CA GLU A 246 -6.97 -6.88 34.84
C GLU A 246 -7.23 -6.62 33.34
N LEU A 247 -8.11 -5.66 33.00
CA LEU A 247 -8.35 -5.30 31.61
C LEU A 247 -7.13 -4.58 31.00
N SER A 248 -6.47 -3.71 31.76
CA SER A 248 -5.22 -3.06 31.32
C SER A 248 -4.15 -4.08 30.96
N GLU A 249 -3.94 -5.07 31.82
CA GLU A 249 -2.97 -6.15 31.59
C GLU A 249 -3.34 -6.98 30.35
N GLN A 250 -4.61 -7.37 30.22
CA GLN A 250 -5.06 -8.16 29.07
C GLN A 250 -4.97 -7.38 27.75
N VAL A 251 -5.35 -6.10 27.73
CA VAL A 251 -5.26 -5.26 26.53
C VAL A 251 -3.79 -5.03 26.17
N LEU A 252 -2.91 -4.77 27.14
CA LEU A 252 -1.48 -4.62 26.88
C LEU A 252 -0.89 -5.87 26.25
N ILE A 253 -1.15 -7.05 26.83
CA ILE A 253 -0.68 -8.33 26.27
C ILE A 253 -1.26 -8.55 24.86
N ALA A 254 -2.55 -8.29 24.65
CA ALA A 254 -3.19 -8.46 23.35
C ALA A 254 -2.62 -7.52 22.27
N VAL A 255 -2.23 -6.29 22.64
CA VAL A 255 -1.54 -5.35 21.75
C VAL A 255 -0.14 -5.86 21.41
N GLU A 256 0.62 -6.31 22.41
CA GLU A 256 1.99 -6.82 22.23
C GLU A 256 2.04 -8.09 21.38
N ASP A 257 1.10 -9.02 21.61
CA ASP A 257 0.96 -10.25 20.85
C ASP A 257 0.28 -10.04 19.49
N ASN A 258 -0.13 -8.80 19.19
CA ASN A 258 -0.84 -8.42 17.97
C ASN A 258 -2.12 -9.25 17.73
N THR A 259 -2.88 -9.48 18.81
CA THR A 259 -4.14 -10.25 18.82
C THR A 259 -5.37 -9.40 19.13
N LEU A 260 -5.19 -8.10 19.40
CA LEU A 260 -6.29 -7.18 19.66
C LEU A 260 -7.04 -6.84 18.35
N SER A 261 -8.36 -7.04 18.34
CA SER A 261 -9.26 -6.53 17.31
C SER A 261 -10.21 -5.48 17.90
N VAL A 262 -10.48 -4.44 17.12
CA VAL A 262 -11.43 -3.36 17.48
C VAL A 262 -12.41 -3.21 16.33
N GLU A 263 -13.68 -3.51 16.60
CA GLU A 263 -14.76 -3.43 15.62
C GLU A 263 -15.76 -2.34 16.02
N PRO A 264 -16.30 -1.58 15.04
CA PRO A 264 -17.36 -0.63 15.34
C PRO A 264 -18.61 -1.38 15.80
N VAL A 265 -19.14 -1.01 16.97
CA VAL A 265 -20.41 -1.57 17.45
C VAL A 265 -21.54 -0.89 16.69
N THR A 266 -22.08 -1.54 15.66
CA THR A 266 -23.39 -1.19 15.13
C THR A 266 -24.43 -1.60 16.16
N GLN A 267 -25.06 -0.63 16.83
CA GLN A 267 -26.19 -0.95 17.69
C GLN A 267 -27.29 -1.57 16.82
N PRO A 268 -27.63 -2.86 17.01
CA PRO A 268 -28.81 -3.40 16.37
C PRO A 268 -30.02 -2.69 16.98
N ALA A 269 -31.03 -2.37 16.15
CA ALA A 269 -32.27 -1.73 16.59
C ALA A 269 -33.12 -2.57 17.58
N LEU A 270 -32.60 -3.69 18.10
CA LEU A 270 -33.28 -4.54 19.08
C LEU A 270 -32.27 -5.15 20.07
N PRO A 271 -32.58 -5.19 21.37
CA PRO A 271 -31.69 -5.75 22.38
C PRO A 271 -31.68 -7.28 22.29
N VAL A 272 -30.64 -7.86 21.69
CA VAL A 272 -30.34 -9.28 21.88
C VAL A 272 -29.53 -9.41 23.17
N VAL A 273 -30.24 -9.71 24.26
CA VAL A 273 -29.63 -10.07 25.54
C VAL A 273 -28.88 -11.39 25.35
N LYS A 274 -27.56 -11.35 25.21
CA LYS A 274 -26.70 -12.52 25.48
C LYS A 274 -26.27 -12.47 26.94
N ALA A 275 -27.17 -12.88 27.82
CA ALA A 275 -26.79 -13.27 29.18
C ALA A 275 -26.15 -14.66 29.09
N SER A 276 -24.82 -14.73 29.20
CA SER A 276 -24.16 -16.01 29.48
C SER A 276 -24.51 -16.40 30.91
N ALA A 277 -25.30 -17.46 31.05
CA ALA A 277 -25.53 -18.12 32.32
C ALA A 277 -24.20 -18.68 32.82
N VAL A 278 -23.61 -18.03 33.82
CA VAL A 278 -22.60 -18.66 34.67
C VAL A 278 -23.33 -19.17 35.90
N GLU A 279 -23.46 -20.50 35.94
CA GLU A 279 -23.83 -21.25 37.12
C GLU A 279 -22.80 -20.93 38.22
N ARG A 280 -23.27 -20.41 39.36
CA ARG A 280 -22.48 -20.44 40.61
C ARG A 280 -23.23 -21.29 41.61
N GLY A 281 -22.70 -22.50 41.82
CA GLY A 281 -22.95 -23.29 43.02
C GLY A 281 -22.68 -22.48 44.29
N GLY A 282 -23.41 -22.85 45.35
CA GLY A 282 -23.59 -22.11 46.61
C GLY A 282 -22.35 -21.85 47.48
N PRO A 283 -22.57 -21.40 48.74
CA PRO A 283 -22.61 -22.39 49.82
C PRO A 283 -23.57 -22.09 51.00
N ARG A 284 -24.01 -23.20 51.63
CA ARG A 284 -24.64 -23.43 52.95
C ARG A 284 -25.91 -22.65 53.33
#